data_AF-A0A9E2QJ90-F1
#
_entry.id   AF-A0A9E2QJ90-F1
#
_cell.length_a   1.000
_cell.length_b   1.000
_cell.length_c   1.000
_cell.angle_alpha   90.00
_cell.angle_beta   90.00
_cell.angle_gamma   90.00
#
_symmetry.space_group_name_H-M   'P 1'
#
loop_
_entity.id
_entity.type
_entity.pdbx_description
1 polymer ?
#
loop_
_entity_poly.entity_id
_entity_poly.type
_entity_poly.pdbx_seq_one_letter_code
_entity_poly.pdbx_strand_id
1 'polypeptide(L)'
;MKRIHIKIILIILSFSLIPCLTFARESIFKQEEINSIEQAQEIAEPRHRTMIYGQVEEPGVPDFYKFTFPKDITLPIEVLVPLKEKYKDFRPSLIIIGPNFIENKAPLPFLIPEGSRAVILEGAQAKYEEIFKDKFTLTSYAIRTRSEIDFVKNRPYFLAVFDERGQTGMYVIKIGQEEIWGAQQVIDTSRALIRMNLGRASTLKTVGIVMAFVLAVLVVIVRLRGPKKTEDEKFEEEI
;
A
#
# COMPACT_ATOMS: atom_id res chain seq x y z
N MET A 1 -9.20 -29.36 32.23
CA MET A 1 -8.05 -28.55 31.76
C MET A 1 -7.47 -28.97 30.39
N LYS A 2 -7.17 -30.26 30.12
CA LYS A 2 -6.53 -30.71 28.85
C LYS A 2 -7.28 -30.35 27.54
N ARG A 3 -8.61 -30.44 27.50
CA ARG A 3 -9.42 -30.07 26.31
C ARG A 3 -9.42 -28.57 25.99
N ILE A 4 -9.20 -27.73 27.00
CA ILE A 4 -9.17 -26.27 26.86
C ILE A 4 -7.84 -25.83 26.24
N HIS A 5 -6.72 -26.46 26.64
CA HIS A 5 -5.39 -26.15 26.09
C HIS A 5 -5.26 -26.57 24.62
N ILE A 6 -5.90 -27.67 24.22
CA ILE A 6 -5.95 -28.13 22.83
C ILE A 6 -6.71 -27.15 21.93
N LYS A 7 -7.85 -26.60 22.40
CA LYS A 7 -8.62 -25.61 21.65
C LYS A 7 -7.85 -24.29 21.50
N ILE A 8 -7.14 -23.85 22.55
CA ILE A 8 -6.33 -22.62 22.51
C ILE A 8 -5.15 -22.76 21.53
N ILE A 9 -4.47 -23.90 21.53
CA ILE A 9 -3.37 -24.19 20.59
C ILE A 9 -3.86 -24.22 19.13
N LEU A 10 -5.04 -24.81 18.88
CA LEU A 10 -5.64 -24.84 17.53
C LEU A 10 -6.03 -23.45 17.02
N ILE A 11 -6.52 -22.58 17.90
CA ILE A 11 -6.87 -21.19 17.54
C ILE A 11 -5.62 -20.37 17.22
N ILE A 12 -4.56 -20.49 18.03
CA ILE A 12 -3.29 -19.76 17.81
C ILE A 12 -2.61 -20.22 16.51
N LEU A 13 -2.64 -21.53 16.23
CA LEU A 13 -2.07 -22.10 15.00
C LEU A 13 -2.89 -21.71 13.75
N SER A 14 -4.22 -21.65 13.89
CA SER A 14 -5.12 -21.16 12.83
C SER A 14 -4.93 -19.67 12.53
N PHE A 15 -4.63 -18.86 13.54
CA PHE A 15 -4.38 -17.42 13.37
C PHE A 15 -2.99 -17.15 12.78
N SER A 16 -2.01 -18.01 13.05
CA SER A 16 -0.64 -17.94 12.50
C SER A 16 -0.53 -18.37 11.03
N LEU A 17 -1.54 -19.07 10.51
CA LEU A 17 -1.60 -19.56 9.12
C LEU A 17 -2.48 -18.69 8.22
N ILE A 18 -3.00 -17.56 8.71
CA ILE A 18 -3.57 -16.52 7.85
C ILE A 18 -2.41 -16.01 7.01
N PRO A 19 -2.29 -16.37 5.72
CA PRO A 19 -1.39 -15.64 4.86
C PRO A 19 -1.97 -14.23 4.90
N CYS A 20 -1.19 -13.28 5.39
CA CYS A 20 -1.44 -11.89 5.11
C CYS A 20 -1.55 -11.82 3.59
N LEU A 21 -2.79 -11.83 3.06
CA LEU A 21 -3.02 -11.47 1.67
C LEU A 21 -2.66 -10.00 1.61
N THR A 22 -1.38 -9.78 1.40
CA THR A 22 -0.82 -8.52 1.00
C THR A 22 -1.33 -8.33 -0.41
N PHE A 23 -2.58 -7.88 -0.54
CA PHE A 23 -3.03 -7.30 -1.79
C PHE A 23 -2.06 -6.17 -2.09
N ALA A 24 -1.28 -6.42 -3.14
CA ALA A 24 -0.04 -5.76 -3.43
C ALA A 24 -0.31 -4.27 -3.65
N ARG A 25 0.10 -3.46 -2.67
CA ARG A 25 0.30 -2.04 -2.88
C ARG A 25 1.37 -1.90 -3.97
N GLU A 26 1.00 -1.35 -5.11
CA GLU A 26 1.97 -1.12 -6.16
C GLU A 26 2.78 0.14 -5.81
N SER A 27 4.10 -0.03 -5.71
CA SER A 27 5.03 1.06 -5.43
C SER A 27 5.84 1.30 -6.69
N ILE A 28 5.59 2.43 -7.33
CA ILE A 28 6.19 2.82 -8.61
C ILE A 28 7.18 3.93 -8.32
N PHE A 29 8.36 3.87 -8.91
CA PHE A 29 9.36 4.92 -8.80
C PHE A 29 9.45 5.66 -10.13
N LYS A 30 9.58 6.99 -10.03
CA LYS A 30 9.85 7.88 -11.17
C LYS A 30 11.04 7.36 -11.98
N GLN A 31 10.88 7.32 -13.31
CA GLN A 31 11.97 7.18 -14.28
C GLN A 31 12.58 8.54 -14.61
N GLU A 32 13.80 8.54 -15.11
CA GLU A 32 14.46 9.75 -15.60
C GLU A 32 13.76 10.28 -16.87
N GLU A 33 13.87 11.59 -17.13
CA GLU A 33 13.44 12.23 -18.39
C GLU A 33 11.95 12.12 -18.74
N ILE A 34 11.06 12.17 -17.73
CA ILE A 34 9.59 12.12 -17.92
C ILE A 34 8.97 13.53 -17.99
N ASN A 35 9.65 14.49 -18.61
CA ASN A 35 9.34 15.93 -18.53
C ASN A 35 8.41 16.47 -19.63
N SER A 36 7.81 15.58 -20.42
CA SER A 36 6.82 15.90 -21.45
C SER A 36 5.71 14.84 -21.50
N ILE A 37 4.62 15.14 -22.19
CA ILE A 37 3.50 14.22 -22.38
C ILE A 37 3.91 13.01 -23.22
N GLU A 38 4.79 13.23 -24.19
CA GLU A 38 5.33 12.21 -25.09
C GLU A 38 6.25 11.25 -24.33
N GLN A 39 6.95 11.73 -23.31
CA GLN A 39 7.85 10.95 -22.45
C GLN A 39 7.19 10.50 -21.14
N ALA A 40 5.88 10.68 -20.98
CA ALA A 40 5.18 10.36 -19.75
C ALA A 40 5.38 8.89 -19.36
N GLN A 41 5.77 8.64 -18.11
CA GLN A 41 5.97 7.29 -17.60
C GLN A 41 4.65 6.53 -17.59
N GLU A 42 4.60 5.41 -18.30
CA GLU A 42 3.43 4.56 -18.33
C GLU A 42 3.28 3.77 -17.02
N ILE A 43 2.10 3.89 -16.42
CA ILE A 43 1.70 3.16 -15.22
C ILE A 43 0.65 2.13 -15.63
N ALA A 44 1.01 0.86 -15.47
CA ALA A 44 0.12 -0.25 -15.76
C ALA A 44 -1.05 -0.26 -14.76
N GLU A 45 -2.27 -0.06 -15.28
CA GLU A 45 -3.56 -0.21 -14.59
C GLU A 45 -3.52 0.03 -13.07
N PRO A 46 -3.44 1.31 -12.62
CA PRO A 46 -3.37 1.62 -11.19
C PRO A 46 -4.47 0.88 -10.42
N ARG A 47 -4.07 -0.01 -9.50
CA ARG A 47 -5.02 -0.79 -8.69
C ARG A 47 -5.56 0.06 -7.53
N HIS A 48 -6.47 -0.53 -6.74
CA HIS A 48 -7.14 0.08 -5.59
C HIS A 48 -6.22 0.85 -4.62
N ARG A 49 -4.91 0.56 -4.58
CA ARG A 49 -3.90 1.35 -3.86
C ARG A 49 -2.57 1.37 -4.62
N THR A 50 -2.30 2.47 -5.31
CA THR A 50 -1.04 2.71 -6.04
C THR A 50 -0.30 3.90 -5.45
N MET A 51 1.01 3.76 -5.23
CA MET A 51 1.90 4.79 -4.69
C MET A 51 3.01 5.06 -5.70
N ILE A 52 3.10 6.29 -6.21
CA ILE A 52 4.10 6.71 -7.19
C ILE A 52 5.07 7.67 -6.51
N TYR A 53 6.32 7.25 -6.33
CA TYR A 53 7.37 8.00 -5.64
C TYR A 53 8.21 8.74 -6.66
N GLY A 54 8.34 10.06 -6.49
CA GLY A 54 9.11 10.89 -7.40
C GLY A 54 9.78 12.08 -6.71
N GLN A 55 10.53 12.83 -7.49
CA GLN A 55 11.15 14.07 -7.09
C GLN A 55 11.12 15.05 -8.26
N VAL A 56 10.63 16.26 -7.99
CA VAL A 56 10.82 17.41 -8.87
C VAL A 56 12.27 17.83 -8.70
N GLU A 57 13.07 17.59 -9.74
CA GLU A 57 14.51 17.83 -9.74
C GLU A 57 14.86 19.24 -10.20
N GLU A 58 14.10 19.77 -11.16
CA GLU A 58 14.33 21.08 -11.74
C GLU A 58 13.13 22.02 -11.48
N PRO A 59 13.38 23.27 -11.06
CA PRO A 59 12.34 24.28 -10.88
C PRO A 59 11.47 24.46 -12.12
N GLY A 60 10.15 24.32 -11.96
CA GLY A 60 9.18 24.55 -13.04
C GLY A 60 9.13 23.46 -14.11
N VAL A 61 9.93 22.39 -13.99
CA VAL A 61 9.89 21.25 -14.91
C VAL A 61 8.95 20.18 -14.32
N PRO A 62 7.81 19.89 -14.96
CA PRO A 62 6.87 18.88 -14.48
C PRO A 62 7.33 17.45 -14.76
N ASP A 63 6.98 16.54 -13.87
CA ASP A 63 7.07 15.10 -14.09
C ASP A 63 5.73 14.56 -14.60
N PHE A 64 5.75 13.81 -15.70
CA PHE A 64 4.56 13.27 -16.34
C PHE A 64 4.39 11.76 -16.17
N TYR A 65 3.16 11.35 -15.83
CA TYR A 65 2.73 9.95 -15.78
C TYR A 65 1.51 9.73 -16.65
N LYS A 66 1.36 8.52 -17.20
CA LYS A 66 0.24 8.15 -18.06
C LYS A 66 -0.37 6.82 -17.61
N PHE A 67 -1.69 6.73 -17.61
CA PHE A 67 -2.39 5.47 -17.38
C PHE A 67 -3.76 5.42 -18.03
N THR A 68 -4.34 4.22 -18.03
CA THR A 68 -5.71 3.93 -18.46
C THR A 68 -6.39 3.01 -17.46
N PHE A 69 -7.70 3.13 -17.29
CA PHE A 69 -8.49 2.20 -16.47
C PHE A 69 -9.35 1.27 -17.34
N PRO A 70 -9.51 -0.01 -16.96
CA PRO A 70 -10.33 -0.97 -17.71
C PRO A 70 -11.84 -0.81 -17.46
N LYS A 71 -12.24 0.07 -16.54
CA LYS A 71 -13.64 0.36 -16.18
C LYS A 71 -13.78 1.81 -15.71
N ASP A 72 -15.01 2.32 -15.80
CA ASP A 72 -15.35 3.59 -15.18
C ASP A 72 -15.18 3.47 -13.66
N ILE A 73 -14.48 4.41 -13.05
CA ILE A 73 -14.17 4.37 -11.63
C ILE A 73 -13.90 5.76 -11.08
N THR A 74 -14.43 6.04 -9.89
CA THR A 74 -14.08 7.22 -9.11
C THR A 74 -13.04 6.81 -8.07
N LEU A 75 -11.88 7.46 -8.07
CA LEU A 75 -10.81 7.19 -7.09
C LEU A 75 -10.34 8.48 -6.44
N PRO A 76 -9.99 8.44 -5.13
CA PRO A 76 -9.24 9.53 -4.54
C PRO A 76 -7.82 9.56 -5.11
N ILE A 77 -7.33 10.75 -5.38
CA ILE A 77 -5.93 11.03 -5.70
C ILE A 77 -5.39 12.03 -4.68
N GLU A 78 -4.18 11.76 -4.21
CA GLU A 78 -3.50 12.61 -3.24
C GLU A 78 -2.06 12.87 -3.67
N VAL A 79 -1.56 14.06 -3.36
CA VAL A 79 -0.13 14.35 -3.40
C VAL A 79 0.38 14.46 -1.97
N LEU A 80 1.43 13.72 -1.68
CA LEU A 80 2.05 13.62 -0.38
C LEU A 80 3.47 14.18 -0.45
N VAL A 81 3.90 14.91 0.58
CA VAL A 81 5.27 15.41 0.71
C VAL A 81 5.87 14.88 2.01
N PRO A 82 7.09 14.28 2.00
CA PRO A 82 7.71 13.79 3.22
C PRO A 82 7.85 14.90 4.27
N LEU A 83 7.54 14.59 5.53
CA LEU A 83 7.78 15.49 6.67
C LEU A 83 9.27 15.57 6.98
N LYS A 84 10.00 16.32 6.16
CA LYS A 84 11.42 16.64 6.32
C LYS A 84 11.59 18.15 6.22
N GLU A 85 12.45 18.72 7.06
CA GLU A 85 12.68 20.18 7.13
C GLU A 85 12.99 20.79 5.76
N LYS A 86 13.79 20.10 4.93
CA LYS A 86 14.12 20.53 3.57
C LYS A 86 12.93 20.63 2.59
N TYR A 87 11.78 20.04 2.90
CA TYR A 87 10.57 20.05 2.07
C TYR A 87 9.40 20.78 2.74
N LYS A 88 9.66 21.52 3.83
CA LYS A 88 8.62 22.19 4.61
C LYS A 88 7.82 23.21 3.79
N ASP A 89 8.44 23.83 2.81
CA ASP A 89 7.87 24.87 1.94
C ASP A 89 7.47 24.37 0.56
N PHE A 90 7.84 23.12 0.22
CA PHE A 90 7.48 22.47 -1.04
C PHE A 90 5.97 22.19 -1.06
N ARG A 91 5.27 22.72 -2.07
CA ARG A 91 3.81 22.64 -2.26
C ARG A 91 3.51 22.26 -3.72
N PRO A 92 3.84 21.02 -4.14
CA PRO A 92 3.62 20.60 -5.50
C PRO A 92 2.12 20.62 -5.84
N SER A 93 1.80 21.19 -7.00
CA SER A 93 0.51 21.08 -7.66
C SER A 93 0.47 19.79 -8.49
N LEU A 94 -0.71 19.21 -8.60
CA LEU A 94 -0.97 18.06 -9.47
C LEU A 94 -2.00 18.46 -10.53
N ILE A 95 -1.59 18.36 -11.79
CA ILE A 95 -2.49 18.55 -12.94
C ILE A 95 -2.93 17.17 -13.42
N ILE A 96 -4.22 17.01 -13.64
CA ILE A 96 -4.83 15.79 -14.16
C ILE A 96 -5.47 16.11 -15.49
N ILE A 97 -5.01 15.44 -16.54
CA ILE A 97 -5.39 15.70 -17.92
C ILE A 97 -6.16 14.51 -18.44
N GLY A 98 -7.32 14.76 -19.03
CA GLY A 98 -8.22 13.72 -19.51
C GLY A 98 -9.41 14.25 -20.31
N PRO A 99 -10.19 13.36 -20.94
CA PRO A 99 -11.22 13.75 -21.89
C PRO A 99 -12.57 14.13 -21.25
N ASN A 100 -12.79 13.81 -19.98
CA ASN A 100 -14.09 13.97 -19.30
C ASN A 100 -14.17 15.21 -18.42
N PHE A 101 -13.11 16.00 -18.31
CA PHE A 101 -13.16 17.25 -17.56
C PHE A 101 -13.92 18.32 -18.36
N ILE A 102 -14.70 19.15 -17.66
CA ILE A 102 -15.64 20.10 -18.28
C ILE A 102 -14.93 21.42 -18.66
N GLU A 103 -13.91 21.83 -17.91
CA GLU A 103 -13.18 23.09 -18.11
C GLU A 103 -11.68 22.93 -17.87
N ASN A 104 -10.86 23.73 -18.57
CA ASN A 104 -9.48 23.99 -18.16
C ASN A 104 -9.54 25.05 -17.07
N LYS A 105 -9.31 24.67 -15.82
CA LYS A 105 -9.48 25.60 -14.69
C LYS A 105 -8.47 26.75 -14.66
N ALA A 106 -7.37 26.69 -15.44
CA ALA A 106 -6.38 27.76 -15.55
C ALA A 106 -5.52 27.57 -16.83
N PRO A 107 -4.74 28.58 -17.26
CA PRO A 107 -3.68 28.37 -18.24
C PRO A 107 -2.67 27.33 -17.72
N LEU A 108 -2.33 26.36 -18.55
CA LEU A 108 -1.37 25.32 -18.23
C LEU A 108 0.03 25.76 -18.66
N PRO A 109 1.09 25.39 -17.92
CA PRO A 109 2.46 25.74 -18.28
C PRO A 109 3.01 24.93 -19.46
N PHE A 110 2.22 24.04 -20.04
CA PHE A 110 2.57 23.15 -21.14
C PHE A 110 1.35 22.88 -22.03
N LEU A 111 1.60 22.35 -23.23
CA LEU A 111 0.55 21.91 -24.14
C LEU A 111 -0.05 20.57 -23.68
N ILE A 112 -1.35 20.39 -23.91
CA ILE A 112 -2.07 19.14 -23.62
C ILE A 112 -2.63 18.53 -24.91
N PRO A 113 -2.92 17.22 -24.94
CA PRO A 113 -3.43 16.57 -26.13
C PRO A 113 -4.76 17.16 -26.57
N GLU A 114 -4.97 17.26 -27.88
CA GLU A 114 -6.20 17.81 -28.45
C GLU A 114 -7.44 17.07 -27.92
N GLY A 115 -8.51 17.82 -27.63
CA GLY A 115 -9.75 17.28 -27.08
C GLY A 115 -9.66 16.84 -25.61
N SER A 116 -8.51 17.04 -24.95
CA SER A 116 -8.36 16.85 -23.51
C SER A 116 -8.62 18.17 -22.77
N ARG A 117 -9.03 18.05 -21.51
CA ARG A 117 -9.08 19.16 -20.57
C ARG A 117 -8.28 18.81 -19.33
N ALA A 118 -8.06 19.78 -18.45
CA ALA A 118 -7.27 19.57 -17.25
C ALA A 118 -7.92 20.15 -15.98
N VAL A 119 -7.78 19.40 -14.89
CA VAL A 119 -8.06 19.87 -13.53
C VAL A 119 -6.74 20.06 -12.81
N ILE A 120 -6.60 21.21 -12.15
CA ILE A 120 -5.44 21.54 -11.33
C ILE A 120 -5.82 21.35 -9.86
N LEU A 121 -5.03 20.56 -9.16
CA LEU A 121 -5.08 20.41 -7.72
C LEU A 121 -3.92 21.21 -7.13
N GLU A 122 -4.20 22.47 -6.76
CA GLU A 122 -3.19 23.39 -6.25
C GLU A 122 -2.64 22.94 -4.89
N GLY A 123 -1.31 22.85 -4.79
CA GLY A 123 -0.64 22.48 -3.53
C GLY A 123 -0.69 23.57 -2.46
N ALA A 124 -0.86 24.84 -2.86
CA ALA A 124 -0.83 25.99 -1.95
C ALA A 124 -2.15 26.23 -1.19
N GLN A 125 -3.29 25.78 -1.71
CA GLN A 125 -4.61 26.03 -1.13
C GLN A 125 -5.13 24.91 -0.22
N ALA A 126 -4.40 23.80 -0.09
CA ALA A 126 -4.88 22.68 0.70
C ALA A 126 -4.86 22.98 2.21
N LYS A 127 -6.04 22.88 2.83
CA LYS A 127 -6.27 23.14 4.26
C LYS A 127 -5.97 21.94 5.18
N TYR A 128 -5.25 20.92 4.72
CA TYR A 128 -5.16 19.65 5.45
C TYR A 128 -3.76 19.44 6.04
N GLU A 129 -3.68 19.45 7.37
CA GLU A 129 -2.52 19.02 8.18
C GLU A 129 -2.55 17.50 8.45
N GLU A 130 -3.22 16.73 7.60
CA GLU A 130 -3.29 15.27 7.78
C GLU A 130 -1.93 14.63 7.49
N ILE A 131 -1.48 13.82 8.44
CA ILE A 131 -0.23 13.05 8.33
C ILE A 131 -0.56 11.64 7.86
N PHE A 132 -0.06 11.26 6.69
CA PHE A 132 -0.05 9.89 6.22
C PHE A 132 1.24 9.20 6.65
N LYS A 133 1.14 8.06 7.34
CA LYS A 133 2.30 7.23 7.70
C LYS A 133 2.41 6.03 6.77
N ASP A 134 3.44 6.03 5.93
CA ASP A 134 3.74 4.92 5.05
C ASP A 134 4.37 3.77 5.86
N LYS A 135 3.69 2.62 5.92
CA LYS A 135 4.18 1.43 6.62
C LYS A 135 5.35 0.74 5.92
N PHE A 136 5.53 0.96 4.62
CA PHE A 136 6.60 0.35 3.83
C PHE A 136 7.91 1.14 3.95
N THR A 137 7.87 2.46 3.71
CA THR A 137 9.07 3.30 3.82
C THR A 137 9.29 3.83 5.23
N LEU A 138 8.38 3.54 6.17
CA LEU A 138 8.34 4.06 7.55
C LEU A 138 8.40 5.59 7.60
N THR A 139 7.99 6.26 6.52
CA THR A 139 8.06 7.71 6.37
C THR A 139 6.70 8.34 6.62
N SER A 140 6.68 9.45 7.35
CA SER A 140 5.49 10.28 7.51
C SER A 140 5.46 11.35 6.42
N TYR A 141 4.28 11.57 5.85
CA TYR A 141 4.03 12.53 4.78
C TYR A 141 2.90 13.48 5.18
N ALA A 142 3.03 14.75 4.81
CA ALA A 142 1.91 15.67 4.78
C ALA A 142 1.09 15.42 3.51
N ILE A 143 -0.23 15.32 3.65
CA ILE A 143 -1.14 15.34 2.49
C ILE A 143 -1.26 16.78 2.01
N ARG A 144 -0.72 17.06 0.82
CA ARG A 144 -0.71 18.41 0.21
C ARG A 144 -1.89 18.69 -0.68
N THR A 145 -2.54 17.68 -1.23
CA THR A 145 -3.82 17.85 -1.92
C THR A 145 -4.54 16.51 -1.96
N ARG A 146 -5.88 16.55 -2.01
CA ARG A 146 -6.76 15.39 -2.13
C ARG A 146 -7.96 15.78 -2.99
N SER A 147 -8.32 14.93 -3.94
CA SER A 147 -9.56 15.08 -4.71
C SER A 147 -10.09 13.72 -5.13
N GLU A 148 -11.40 13.61 -5.34
CA GLU A 148 -12.00 12.45 -6.00
C GLU A 148 -12.11 12.73 -7.49
N ILE A 149 -11.61 11.81 -8.30
CA ILE A 149 -11.54 11.96 -9.74
C ILE A 149 -12.30 10.81 -10.41
N ASP A 150 -13.19 11.18 -11.32
CA ASP A 150 -13.88 10.25 -12.19
C ASP A 150 -12.97 9.90 -13.38
N PHE A 151 -12.65 8.63 -13.50
CA PHE A 151 -11.90 8.07 -14.63
C PHE A 151 -12.83 7.27 -15.52
N VAL A 152 -12.75 7.54 -16.83
CA VAL A 152 -13.54 6.86 -17.85
C VAL A 152 -12.75 5.68 -18.42
N LYS A 153 -13.44 4.56 -18.60
CA LYS A 153 -12.91 3.31 -19.16
C LYS A 153 -12.19 3.54 -20.49
N ASN A 154 -11.02 2.92 -20.63
CA ASN A 154 -10.23 2.86 -21.85
C ASN A 154 -9.90 4.26 -22.42
N ARG A 155 -9.82 5.27 -21.57
CA ARG A 155 -9.38 6.61 -21.93
C ARG A 155 -8.02 6.90 -21.28
N PRO A 156 -7.08 7.54 -22.01
CA PRO A 156 -5.81 7.93 -21.44
C PRO A 156 -5.99 9.10 -20.49
N TYR A 157 -5.31 9.01 -19.35
CA TYR A 157 -5.14 10.10 -18.41
C TYR A 157 -3.65 10.37 -18.23
N PHE A 158 -3.33 11.65 -18.05
CA PHE A 158 -1.98 12.08 -17.71
C PHE A 158 -1.99 12.83 -16.38
N LEU A 159 -0.96 12.60 -15.59
CA LEU A 159 -0.66 13.39 -14.40
C LEU A 159 0.58 14.23 -14.68
N ALA A 160 0.59 15.49 -14.26
CA ALA A 160 1.78 16.32 -14.25
C ALA A 160 1.99 16.88 -12.83
N VAL A 161 3.17 16.66 -12.26
CA VAL A 161 3.54 17.15 -10.92
C VAL A 161 4.66 18.16 -11.03
N PHE A 162 4.47 19.34 -10.47
CA PHE A 162 5.47 20.40 -10.38
C PHE A 162 5.12 21.35 -9.23
N ASP A 163 6.02 22.26 -8.90
CA ASP A 163 5.74 23.33 -7.93
C ASP A 163 5.74 24.68 -8.65
N GLU A 164 4.62 25.39 -8.56
CA GLU A 164 4.40 26.68 -9.23
C GLU A 164 5.36 27.77 -8.73
N ARG A 165 5.94 27.61 -7.54
CA ARG A 165 6.91 28.54 -6.94
C ARG A 165 8.36 28.16 -7.28
N GLY A 166 8.55 27.20 -8.18
CA GLY A 166 9.87 26.72 -8.59
C GLY A 166 10.63 25.97 -7.49
N GLN A 167 9.92 25.42 -6.49
CA GLN A 167 10.58 24.61 -5.46
C GLN A 167 10.82 23.18 -5.98
N THR A 168 11.93 22.58 -5.58
CA THR A 168 12.25 21.17 -5.84
C THR A 168 11.94 20.34 -4.60
N GLY A 169 11.54 19.09 -4.78
CA GLY A 169 11.27 18.24 -3.63
C GLY A 169 10.73 16.86 -3.97
N MET A 170 10.81 15.97 -2.99
CA MET A 170 10.21 14.64 -3.10
C MET A 170 8.71 14.71 -2.92
N TYR A 171 7.99 13.94 -3.72
CA TYR A 171 6.56 13.76 -3.61
C TYR A 171 6.18 12.29 -3.72
N VAL A 172 4.96 11.98 -3.31
CA VAL A 172 4.30 10.72 -3.62
C VAL A 172 2.90 11.01 -4.12
N ILE A 173 2.54 10.46 -5.27
CA ILE A 173 1.14 10.44 -5.73
C ILE A 173 0.52 9.15 -5.20
N LYS A 174 -0.57 9.26 -4.44
CA LYS A 174 -1.37 8.12 -4.01
C LYS A 174 -2.66 8.09 -4.80
N ILE A 175 -2.93 6.97 -5.47
CA ILE A 175 -4.18 6.74 -6.21
C ILE A 175 -4.93 5.59 -5.53
N GLY A 176 -6.20 5.83 -5.23
CA GLY A 176 -7.11 4.85 -4.65
C GLY A 176 -7.18 4.87 -3.11
N GLN A 177 -8.11 4.09 -2.56
CA GLN A 177 -8.43 4.06 -1.13
C GLN A 177 -7.53 3.09 -0.36
N GLU A 178 -7.37 3.30 0.95
CA GLU A 178 -6.93 2.21 1.81
C GLU A 178 -8.04 1.15 1.86
N GLU A 179 -7.70 -0.11 1.56
CA GLU A 179 -8.65 -1.22 1.63
C GLU A 179 -9.13 -1.38 3.08
N ILE A 180 -10.36 -0.96 3.35
CA ILE A 180 -11.06 -1.29 4.60
C ILE A 180 -11.55 -2.72 4.42
N TRP A 181 -10.92 -3.65 5.12
CA TRP A 181 -11.30 -5.06 5.04
C TRP A 181 -12.73 -5.24 5.57
N GLY A 182 -13.70 -5.40 4.67
CA GLY A 182 -15.04 -5.84 5.04
C GLY A 182 -15.05 -7.35 5.32
N ALA A 183 -15.84 -7.78 6.31
CA ALA A 183 -15.97 -9.20 6.67
C ALA A 183 -16.31 -10.11 5.46
N GLN A 184 -17.03 -9.57 4.48
CA GLN A 184 -17.40 -10.28 3.25
C GLN A 184 -16.19 -10.63 2.38
N GLN A 185 -15.20 -9.76 2.30
CA GLN A 185 -14.01 -9.93 1.47
C GLN A 185 -13.04 -10.95 2.05
N VAL A 186 -12.98 -11.05 3.39
CA VAL A 186 -12.28 -12.14 4.11
C VAL A 186 -12.91 -13.49 3.78
N ILE A 187 -14.25 -13.56 3.75
CA ILE A 187 -14.98 -14.80 3.43
C ILE A 187 -14.72 -15.24 1.98
N ASP A 188 -14.78 -14.32 1.03
CA ASP A 188 -14.60 -14.65 -0.39
C ASP A 188 -13.15 -15.07 -0.71
N THR A 189 -12.18 -14.42 -0.07
CA THR A 189 -10.77 -14.80 -0.16
C THR A 189 -10.51 -16.17 0.47
N SER A 190 -11.14 -16.46 1.61
CA SER A 190 -11.06 -17.77 2.26
C SER A 190 -11.65 -18.88 1.38
N ARG A 191 -12.77 -18.62 0.68
CA ARG A 191 -13.38 -19.56 -0.27
C ARG A 191 -12.48 -19.83 -1.47
N ALA A 192 -11.80 -18.80 -2.00
CA ALA A 192 -10.87 -18.95 -3.12
C ALA A 192 -9.67 -19.84 -2.75
N LEU A 193 -9.11 -19.67 -1.55
CA LEU A 193 -8.01 -20.49 -1.03
C LEU A 193 -8.40 -21.96 -0.85
N ILE A 194 -9.59 -22.24 -0.31
CA ILE A 194 -10.10 -23.61 -0.16
C ILE A 194 -10.23 -24.27 -1.54
N ARG A 195 -10.72 -23.54 -2.53
CA ARG A 195 -10.88 -24.03 -3.91
C ARG A 195 -9.53 -24.34 -4.57
N MET A 196 -8.48 -23.55 -4.29
CA MET A 196 -7.13 -23.77 -4.84
C MET A 196 -6.40 -24.96 -4.19
N ASN A 197 -6.57 -25.17 -2.89
CA ASN A 197 -5.82 -26.20 -2.15
C ASN A 197 -6.38 -27.62 -2.35
N LEU A 198 -7.61 -27.75 -2.88
CA LEU A 198 -8.20 -29.03 -3.30
C LEU A 198 -7.63 -29.55 -4.64
N GLY A 199 -6.76 -28.79 -5.32
CA GLY A 199 -6.37 -29.05 -6.71
C GLY A 199 -4.94 -29.53 -7.00
N ARG A 200 -3.98 -29.54 -6.07
CA ARG A 200 -2.57 -29.92 -6.40
C ARG A 200 -1.85 -30.69 -5.28
N ALA A 201 -1.42 -31.91 -5.61
CA ALA A 201 -0.64 -32.81 -4.77
C ALA A 201 0.88 -32.53 -4.85
N SER A 202 1.50 -32.06 -3.78
CA SER A 202 2.97 -32.11 -3.57
C SER A 202 3.36 -31.95 -2.09
N THR A 203 2.63 -32.63 -1.20
CA THR A 203 2.57 -32.37 0.25
C THR A 203 3.76 -32.89 1.08
N LEU A 204 4.76 -33.59 0.53
CA LEU A 204 5.75 -34.27 1.38
C LEU A 204 6.91 -33.39 1.90
N LYS A 205 7.36 -32.36 1.18
CA LYS A 205 8.51 -31.54 1.60
C LYS A 205 8.15 -30.51 2.68
N THR A 206 6.95 -29.92 2.58
CA THR A 206 6.46 -28.92 3.54
C THR A 206 6.11 -29.56 4.88
N VAL A 207 5.59 -30.80 4.87
CA VAL A 207 5.26 -31.55 6.10
C VAL A 207 6.52 -31.90 6.90
N GLY A 208 7.63 -32.24 6.23
CA GLY A 208 8.90 -32.56 6.90
C GLY A 208 9.51 -31.40 7.69
N ILE A 209 9.49 -30.18 7.11
CA ILE A 209 10.06 -28.98 7.75
C ILE A 209 9.25 -28.57 8.98
N VAL A 210 7.92 -28.68 8.90
CA VAL A 210 7.02 -28.38 10.04
C VAL A 210 7.19 -29.42 11.16
N MET A 211 7.36 -30.70 10.83
CA MET A 211 7.63 -31.77 11.81
C MET A 211 8.94 -31.55 12.57
N ALA A 212 10.02 -31.15 11.90
CA ALA A 212 11.30 -30.88 12.53
C ALA A 212 11.23 -29.70 13.52
N PHE A 213 10.49 -28.64 13.17
CA PHE A 213 10.31 -27.48 14.04
C PHE A 213 9.49 -27.81 15.29
N VAL A 214 8.45 -28.65 15.16
CA VAL A 214 7.63 -29.12 16.28
C VAL A 214 8.44 -29.99 17.25
N LEU A 215 9.30 -30.88 16.75
CA LEU A 215 10.19 -31.69 17.58
C LEU A 215 11.19 -30.83 18.36
N ALA A 216 11.78 -29.81 17.74
CA ALA A 216 12.71 -28.90 18.42
C ALA A 216 12.05 -28.16 19.59
N VAL A 217 10.82 -27.67 19.39
CA VAL A 217 10.03 -26.99 20.44
C VAL A 217 9.66 -27.96 21.58
N LEU A 218 9.30 -29.21 21.26
CA LEU A 218 8.99 -30.24 22.27
C LEU A 218 10.20 -30.57 23.16
N VAL A 219 11.39 -30.70 22.56
CA VAL A 219 12.63 -30.94 23.31
C VAL A 219 12.92 -29.79 24.27
N VAL A 220 12.74 -28.54 23.84
CA VAL A 220 12.93 -27.36 24.69
C VAL A 220 11.94 -27.36 25.86
N ILE A 221 10.67 -27.67 25.62
CA ILE A 221 9.64 -27.71 26.66
C ILE A 221 9.90 -28.81 27.69
N VAL A 222 10.35 -29.99 27.25
CA VAL A 222 10.72 -31.09 28.16
C VAL A 222 11.94 -30.69 29.00
N ARG A 223 12.93 -30.02 28.40
CA ARG A 223 14.14 -29.56 29.11
C ARG A 223 13.85 -28.45 30.13
N LEU A 224 12.87 -27.61 29.86
CA LEU A 224 12.42 -26.54 30.78
C LEU A 224 11.53 -27.04 31.91
N ARG A 225 10.93 -28.22 31.78
CA ARG A 225 10.28 -28.93 32.89
C ARG A 225 11.32 -29.77 33.61
N GLY A 226 12.13 -29.12 34.46
CA GLY A 226 13.04 -29.81 35.37
C GLY A 226 12.32 -30.94 36.15
N PRO A 227 13.05 -31.95 36.63
CA PRO A 227 12.45 -33.13 37.26
C PRO A 227 11.56 -32.71 38.43
N LYS A 228 10.31 -33.18 38.43
CA LYS A 228 9.41 -33.02 39.58
C LYS A 228 10.01 -33.80 40.74
N LYS A 229 10.31 -33.11 41.85
CA LYS A 229 10.56 -33.76 43.14
C LYS A 229 9.34 -34.64 43.48
N THR A 230 9.59 -35.92 43.72
CA THR A 230 8.61 -36.93 44.12
C THR A 230 8.10 -36.66 45.53
N GLU A 231 6.84 -37.00 45.79
CA GLU A 231 6.09 -36.65 47.01
C GLU A 231 6.68 -37.18 48.32
N ASP A 232 7.69 -38.06 48.27
CA ASP A 232 8.36 -38.59 49.46
C ASP A 232 9.23 -37.54 50.18
N GLU A 233 9.70 -36.48 49.50
CA GLU A 233 10.44 -35.39 50.16
C GLU A 233 9.54 -34.38 50.90
N LYS A 234 8.21 -34.49 50.78
CA LYS A 234 7.28 -33.56 51.46
C LYS A 234 6.85 -34.01 52.86
N PHE A 235 7.10 -35.26 53.23
CA PHE A 235 6.68 -35.80 54.53
C PHE A 235 7.74 -35.64 55.64
N GLU A 236 8.97 -35.23 55.32
CA GLU A 236 10.02 -34.99 56.34
C GLU A 236 10.08 -33.53 56.85
N GLU A 237 9.35 -32.59 56.25
CA GLU A 237 9.33 -31.17 56.71
C GLU A 237 8.17 -30.86 57.68
N GLU A 238 7.33 -31.84 58.04
CA GLU A 238 6.17 -31.64 58.93
C GLU A 238 6.21 -32.48 60.21
N ILE A 239 7.43 -32.74 60.75
CA ILE A 239 7.66 -33.20 62.13
C ILE A 239 8.42 -32.12 62.92
#